data_AF-A0A0F2PP10-F1
#
_entry.id   AF-A0A0F2PP10-F1
#
_cell.length_a   1.000
_cell.length_b   1.000
_cell.length_c   1.000
_cell.angle_alpha   90.00
_cell.angle_beta   90.00
_cell.angle_gamma   90.00
#
_symmetry.space_group_name_H-M   'P 1'
#
loop_
_entity.id
_entity.type
_entity.pdbx_description
1 polymer ?
#
loop_
_entity_poly.entity_id
_entity_poly.type
_entity_poly.pdbx_seq_one_letter_code
_entity_poly.pdbx_strand_id
1 'polypeptide(L)' 'MADLYQIFLYYWNIIIYFLRFISLVAGLLFLGALLLRYLWNTTIPELFNLKPVTYWQALRLLILASLLFGGPNLIN' A
#
# COMPACT_ATOMS: atom_id res chain seq x y z
N MET A 1 -20.68 13.17 34.44
CA MET A 1 -19.30 13.63 34.13
C MET A 1 -18.46 12.49 33.55
N ALA A 2 -18.42 11.31 34.19
CA ALA A 2 -17.69 10.14 33.68
C ALA A 2 -18.22 9.64 32.31
N ASP A 3 -19.54 9.62 32.09
CA ASP A 3 -20.12 9.03 30.87
C ASP A 3 -19.77 9.79 29.59
N LEU A 4 -19.76 11.12 29.62
CA LEU A 4 -19.39 11.95 28.47
C LEU A 4 -17.91 11.80 28.09
N TYR A 5 -17.03 11.67 29.08
CA TYR A 5 -15.60 11.41 28.84
C TYR A 5 -15.38 10.03 28.21
N GLN A 6 -16.08 9.00 28.68
CA GLN A 6 -15.99 7.65 28.10
C GLN A 6 -16.49 7.61 26.66
N ILE A 7 -17.61 8.29 26.36
CA ILE A 7 -18.13 8.42 24.99
C ILE A 7 -17.11 9.12 24.10
N PHE A 8 -16.52 10.24 24.56
CA PHE A 8 -15.48 10.95 23.82
C PHE A 8 -14.26 10.05 23.52
N LEU A 9 -13.76 9.34 24.53
CA LEU A 9 -12.61 8.42 24.36
C LEU A 9 -12.90 7.30 23.37
N TYR A 10 -14.13 6.78 23.35
CA TYR A 10 -14.53 5.74 22.40
C TYR A 10 -14.38 6.21 20.94
N TYR A 11 -14.95 7.37 20.61
CA TYR A 11 -14.82 7.94 19.26
C TYR A 11 -13.38 8.31 18.92
N TRP A 12 -12.64 8.85 19.88
CA TRP A 12 -11.23 9.18 19.70
C TRP A 12 -10.40 7.94 19.33
N ASN A 13 -10.60 6.84 20.04
CA ASN A 13 -9.92 5.57 19.77
C ASN A 13 -10.26 5.02 18.38
N ILE A 14 -11.53 5.11 17.94
CA ILE A 14 -11.94 4.71 16.58
C ILE A 14 -11.12 5.46 15.52
N ILE A 15 -10.99 6.79 15.67
CA ILE A 15 -10.21 7.61 14.75
C ILE A 15 -8.75 7.18 14.72
N ILE A 16 -8.14 6.95 15.90
CA ILE A 16 -6.76 6.48 16.00
C ILE A 16 -6.58 5.13 15.29
N TYR A 17 -7.47 4.18 15.51
CA TYR A 17 -7.38 2.86 14.86
C TYR A 17 -7.49 2.98 13.35
N PHE A 18 -8.40 3.82 12.85
CA PHE A 18 -8.57 4.07 11.43
C PHE A 18 -7.33 4.70 10.80
N LEU A 19 -6.74 5.71 11.44
CA LEU A 19 -5.49 6.33 10.99
C LEU A 19 -4.34 5.32 10.96
N ARG A 20 -4.18 4.50 12.01
CA ARG A 20 -3.17 3.44 12.05
C ARG A 20 -3.33 2.45 10.90
N PHE A 21 -4.57 2.05 10.59
CA PHE A 21 -4.84 1.14 9.49
C PHE A 21 -4.43 1.74 8.14
N ILE A 22 -4.81 2.99 7.86
CA ILE A 22 -4.41 3.69 6.63
C ILE A 22 -2.88 3.78 6.51
N SER A 23 -2.20 4.14 7.60
CA SER A 23 -0.73 4.23 7.61
C SER A 23 -0.06 2.89 7.32
N LEU A 24 -0.59 1.78 7.84
CA LEU A 24 -0.09 0.44 7.56
C LEU A 24 -0.25 0.07 6.08
N VAL A 25 -1.45 0.27 5.51
CA VAL A 25 -1.73 -0.02 4.11
C VAL A 25 -0.86 0.83 3.18
N ALA A 26 -0.74 2.14 3.47
CA ALA A 26 0.17 3.01 2.74
C ALA A 26 1.60 2.49 2.83
N GLY A 27 2.11 2.22 4.03
CA GLY A 27 3.46 1.70 4.24
C GLY A 27 3.76 0.45 3.42
N LEU A 28 2.82 -0.51 3.40
CA LEU A 28 2.93 -1.73 2.59
C LEU A 28 2.97 -1.42 1.09
N LEU A 29 2.16 -0.49 0.59
CA LEU A 29 2.22 -0.05 -0.81
C LEU A 29 3.56 0.61 -1.17
N PHE A 30 4.07 1.49 -0.29
CA PHE A 30 5.36 2.16 -0.51
C PHE A 30 6.52 1.14 -0.53
N LEU A 31 6.50 0.16 0.40
CA LEU A 31 7.47 -0.94 0.45
C LEU A 31 7.37 -1.85 -0.77
N GLY A 32 6.15 -2.20 -1.18
CA GLY A 32 5.90 -2.96 -2.40
C GLY A 32 6.47 -2.26 -3.62
N ALA A 33 6.31 -0.94 -3.74
CA ALA A 33 6.85 -0.17 -4.85
C ALA A 33 8.39 -0.14 -4.87
N LEU A 34 9.03 -0.10 -3.69
CA LEU A 34 10.48 -0.22 -3.58
C LEU A 34 10.95 -1.59 -4.04
N LEU A 35 10.28 -2.66 -3.59
CA LEU A 35 10.60 -4.02 -3.98
C LEU A 35 10.41 -4.23 -5.49
N LEU A 36 9.28 -3.79 -6.05
CA LEU A 36 9.04 -3.88 -7.50
C LEU A 36 10.08 -3.10 -8.28
N ARG A 37 10.43 -1.88 -7.87
CA ARG A 37 11.47 -1.10 -8.54
C ARG A 37 12.81 -1.82 -8.53
N TYR A 38 13.20 -2.39 -7.39
CA TYR A 38 14.46 -3.12 -7.25
C TYR A 38 14.48 -4.31 -8.20
N LEU A 39 13.47 -5.18 -8.11
CA LEU A 39 13.36 -6.37 -8.95
C LEU A 39 13.26 -6.03 -10.44
N TRP A 40 12.45 -5.04 -10.80
CA TRP A 40 12.33 -4.60 -12.19
C TRP A 40 13.68 -4.14 -12.70
N ASN A 41 14.36 -3.22 -12.01
CA ASN A 41 15.59 -2.61 -12.51
C ASN A 41 16.78 -3.56 -12.56
N THR A 42 16.77 -4.66 -11.80
CA THR A 42 17.83 -5.68 -11.86
C THR A 42 17.56 -6.77 -12.88
N THR A 43 16.31 -7.00 -13.30
CA THR A 43 15.98 -8.15 -14.18
C THR A 43 15.43 -7.72 -15.53
N ILE A 44 14.43 -6.85 -15.57
CA ILE A 44 13.67 -6.56 -16.79
C ILE A 44 14.48 -5.76 -17.83
N PRO A 45 15.21 -4.68 -17.46
CA PRO A 45 16.10 -3.99 -18.39
C PRO A 45 17.16 -4.89 -19.00
N GLU A 46 17.76 -5.77 -18.20
CA GLU A 46 18.85 -6.65 -18.65
C GLU A 46 18.35 -7.74 -19.60
N LEU A 47 17.23 -8.40 -19.27
CA LEU A 47 16.71 -9.52 -20.05
C LEU A 47 15.98 -9.08 -21.32
N PHE A 48 15.33 -7.92 -21.30
CA PHE A 48 14.44 -7.48 -22.38
C PHE A 48 14.88 -6.19 -23.06
N ASN A 49 16.07 -5.66 -22.74
CA ASN A 49 16.60 -4.39 -23.24
C ASN A 49 15.60 -3.21 -23.05
N LEU A 50 14.92 -3.20 -21.89
CA LEU A 50 13.94 -2.19 -21.52
C LEU A 50 14.55 -1.10 -20.63
N LYS A 51 13.84 0.02 -20.47
CA LYS A 51 14.28 1.10 -19.59
C LYS A 51 14.02 0.78 -18.11
N PRO A 52 14.93 1.18 -17.19
CA PRO A 52 14.67 1.10 -15.77
C PRO A 52 13.52 2.03 -15.39
N VAL A 53 12.80 1.67 -14.32
CA VAL A 53 11.69 2.45 -13.77
C VAL A 53 12.14 3.24 -12.54
N THR A 54 11.60 4.45 -12.43
CA THR A 54 11.68 5.28 -11.23
C THR A 54 10.72 4.79 -10.16
N TYR A 55 10.91 5.27 -8.93
CA TYR A 55 10.05 4.95 -7.80
C TYR A 55 8.55 5.15 -8.10
N TRP A 56 8.20 6.33 -8.61
CA TRP A 56 6.81 6.66 -8.94
C TRP A 56 6.25 5.87 -10.12
N GLN A 57 7.10 5.38 -11.03
CA GLN A 57 6.65 4.50 -12.12
C GLN A 57 6.34 3.11 -11.57
N ALA A 58 7.19 2.56 -10.71
CA ALA A 58 6.93 1.28 -10.04
C ALA A 58 5.64 1.33 -9.20
N LEU A 59 5.40 2.42 -8.45
CA LEU A 59 4.15 2.59 -7.70
C LEU A 59 2.91 2.58 -8.63
N ARG A 60 2.96 3.32 -9.74
CA ARG A 60 1.87 3.32 -10.75
C ARG A 60 1.66 1.94 -11.36
N LEU A 61 2.74 1.19 -11.62
CA LEU A 61 2.66 -0.18 -12.13
C LEU A 61 2.01 -1.13 -11.13
N LEU A 62 2.30 -1.01 -9.82
CA LEU A 62 1.60 -1.81 -8.80
C LEU A 62 0.10 -1.52 -8.75
N ILE A 63 -0.28 -0.25 -8.81
CA ILE A 63 -1.69 0.14 -8.85
C ILE A 63 -2.37 -0.45 -10.09
N LEU A 64 -1.74 -0.33 -11.27
CA LEU A 64 -2.23 -0.93 -12.50
C LEU A 64 -2.34 -2.45 -12.39
N ALA A 65 -1.35 -3.14 -11.84
CA ALA A 65 -1.40 -4.58 -11.62
C ALA A 65 -2.57 -4.98 -10.70
N SER A 66 -2.79 -4.25 -9.61
CA SER A 66 -3.91 -4.50 -8.71
C SER A 66 -5.28 -4.30 -9.37
N LEU A 67 -5.38 -3.34 -10.30
CA LEU A 67 -6.61 -3.11 -11.08
C LEU A 67 -6.86 -4.20 -12.12
N LEU A 68 -5.79 -4.69 -12.78
CA LEU A 68 -5.90 -5.66 -13.88
C LEU A 68 -6.06 -7.11 -13.40
N PHE A 69 -5.36 -7.50 -12.34
CA PHE A 69 -5.34 -8.88 -11.86
C PHE A 69 -6.24 -9.11 -10.64
N GLY A 70 -6.86 -8.04 -10.13
CA GLY A 70 -7.73 -8.09 -8.95
C GLY A 70 -6.95 -8.24 -7.65
N GLY A 71 -7.57 -7.78 -6.54
CA GLY A 71 -7.11 -8.10 -5.20
C GLY A 71 -7.37 -9.57 -4.86
N PRO A 72 -6.80 -10.10 -3.75
CA PRO A 72 -7.05 -11.47 -3.34
C PRO A 72 -8.56 -11.73 -3.19
N ASN A 73 -9.09 -12.71 -3.93
CA ASN A 73 -10.43 -13.25 -3.72
C ASN A 73 -10.42 -14.03 -2.40
N LEU A 74 -10.70 -13.35 -1.29
CA LEU A 74 -10.78 -13.94 0.05
C LEU A 74 -12.13 -14.61 0.34
N ILE A 75 -12.97 -14.77 -0.69
CA ILE A 75 -14.30 -15.35 -0.61
C ILE A 75 -14.31 -16.57 -1.54
N ASN A 76 -13.95 -17.71 -0.98
CA ASN A 76 -14.25 -19.07 -1.45
C ASN A 76 -14.22 -20.00 -0.24
#